data_AF-A0A9D8LPY7-F1
#
_entry.id   AF-A0A9D8LPY7-F1
#
_cell.length_a   1.000
_cell.length_b   1.000
_cell.length_c   1.000
_cell.angle_alpha   90.00
_cell.angle_beta   90.00
_cell.angle_gamma   90.00
#
_symmetry.space_group_name_H-M   'P 1'
#
loop_
_entity.id
_entity.type
_entity.pdbx_description
1 polymer ?
#
loop_
_entity_poly.entity_id
_entity_poly.type
_entity_poly.pdbx_seq_one_letter_code
_entity_poly.pdbx_strand_id
1 'polypeptide(L)' 'NDPATWGKVGRNEPCPCGSGKKFKHCHGQFA' A
#
# COMPACT_ATOMS: atom_id res chain seq x y z
N ASN A 1 -2.16 9.33 -5.43
CA ASN A 1 -2.03 7.89 -5.10
C ASN A 1 -0.87 7.27 -5.87
N ASP A 2 0.33 7.84 -5.73
CA ASP A 2 1.50 7.40 -6.49
C ASP A 2 2.38 6.49 -5.60
N PRO A 3 2.57 5.21 -5.96
CA PRO A 3 3.30 4.25 -5.14
C PRO A 3 4.79 4.56 -4.95
N ALA A 4 5.38 5.40 -5.79
CA ALA A 4 6.78 5.80 -5.66
C ALA A 4 7.01 6.79 -4.51
N THR A 5 5.95 7.43 -4.00
CA THR A 5 6.04 8.47 -2.95
C THR A 5 5.87 7.94 -1.53
N TRP A 6 5.41 6.70 -1.35
CA TRP A 6 5.00 6.18 -0.04
C TRP A 6 6.15 5.62 0.82
N GLY A 7 7.36 5.51 0.27
CA GLY A 7 8.50 4.91 0.98
C GLY A 7 8.33 3.40 1.22
N LYS A 8 9.04 2.86 2.22
CA LYS A 8 8.93 1.44 2.60
C LYS A 8 7.65 1.20 3.42
N VAL A 9 6.51 1.08 2.74
CA VAL A 9 5.25 0.68 3.39
C VAL A 9 5.28 -0.81 3.70
N GLY A 10 5.07 -1.14 4.98
CA GLY A 10 4.96 -2.51 5.44
C GLY A 10 3.76 -3.21 4.80
N ARG A 11 3.93 -4.47 4.39
CA ARG A 11 2.89 -5.31 3.75
C ARG A 11 1.58 -5.35 4.55
N ASN A 12 1.64 -5.32 5.88
CA ASN A 12 0.49 -5.39 6.77
C ASN A 12 -0.12 -4.04 7.16
N GLU A 13 0.54 -2.93 6.83
CA GLU A 13 0.08 -1.57 7.15
C GLU A 13 -1.12 -1.15 6.27
N PRO A 14 -1.94 -0.19 6.70
CA PRO A 14 -2.99 0.38 5.87
C PRO A 14 -2.40 0.95 4.58
N CYS A 15 -3.08 0.71 3.46
CA CYS A 15 -2.61 1.18 2.17
C CYS A 15 -2.74 2.72 2.09
N PRO A 16 -1.65 3.43 1.80
CA PRO A 16 -1.62 4.90 1.76
C PRO A 16 -2.46 5.51 0.63
N CYS A 17 -3.04 4.70 -0.26
CA CYS A 17 -3.99 5.16 -1.27
C CYS A 17 -5.38 5.51 -0.70
N GLY A 18 -5.61 5.34 0.61
CA GLY A 18 -6.87 5.63 1.27
C GLY A 18 -7.99 4.61 1.01
N SER A 19 -7.68 3.43 0.48
CA SER A 19 -8.68 2.39 0.18
C SER A 19 -9.24 1.66 1.41
N GLY A 20 -8.68 1.89 2.60
CA GLY A 20 -8.99 1.15 3.83
C GLY A 20 -8.48 -0.30 3.85
N LYS A 21 -7.88 -0.79 2.76
CA LYS A 21 -7.27 -2.13 2.68
C LYS A 21 -5.82 -2.11 3.16
N LYS A 22 -5.31 -3.25 3.63
CA LYS A 22 -3.87 -3.41 3.91
C LYS A 22 -3.06 -3.34 2.60
N PHE A 23 -1.83 -2.86 2.66
CA PHE A 23 -0.95 -2.71 1.49
C PHE A 23 -0.82 -4.02 0.69
N LYS A 24 -0.73 -5.18 1.37
CA LYS A 24 -0.73 -6.53 0.76
C LYS A 24 -2.00 -6.96 0.02
N HIS A 25 -3.13 -6.35 0.32
CA HIS A 25 -4.41 -6.64 -0.35
C HIS A 25 -4.84 -5.50 -1.28
N CYS A 26 -3.89 -4.64 -1.67
CA CYS A 26 -4.12 -3.48 -2.49
C CYS A 26 -2.89 -3.26 -3.38
N HIS A 27 -2.21 -2.11 -3.27
CA HIS A 27 -1.16 -1.70 -4.20
C HIS A 27 0.14 -2.50 -4.18
N GLY A 28 0.34 -3.43 -3.25
CA GLY A 28 1.41 -4.40 -3.43
C GLY A 28 0.92 -5.83 -3.51
N GLN A 29 -0.36 -6.09 -3.78
CA GLN A 29 -0.81 -7.46 -4.05
C GLN A 29 -0.04 -8.10 -5.22
N PHE A 30 0.50 -7.27 -6.12
CA PHE A 30 1.31 -7.67 -7.28
C PHE A 30 2.82 -7.40 -7.11
N ALA A 31 3.27 -7.12 -5.88
CA ALA A 31 4.67 -6.90 -5.53
C ALA A 31 5.23 -8.09 -4.75
#